data_AF-A8FUN1-F1
#
_entry.id   AF-A8FUN1-F1
#
_cell.length_a   1.000
_cell.length_b   1.000
_cell.length_c   1.000
_cell.angle_alpha   90.00
_cell.angle_beta   90.00
_cell.angle_gamma   90.00
#
_symmetry.space_group_name_H-M   'P 1'
#
loop_
_entity.id
_entity.type
_entity.pdbx_description
1 polymer ?
#
loop_
_entity_poly.entity_id
_entity_poly.type
_entity_poly.pdbx_seq_one_letter_code
_entity_poly.pdbx_strand_id
1 'polypeptide(L)'
;MTLIVHLTIVRYIRSDTNRKHDLVDVIFLVISAIISGAEGWQNIETFGDNKFSWLSNHRAFENGIPRRHTIARILRSIVAETLLEALLNWVNDQRTINGKPIIAFDGKVLRGGVVDQILALYVAVPSVLPN
;
A
#
# COMPACT_ATOMS: atom_id res chain seq x y z
N MET A 1 -5.18 0.22 -13.50
CA MET A 1 -6.18 0.74 -12.54
C MET A 1 -5.55 1.76 -11.59
N THR A 2 -6.32 2.41 -10.69
CA THR A 2 -5.75 3.32 -9.65
C THR A 2 -5.22 2.52 -8.46
N LEU A 3 -4.28 3.10 -7.69
CA LEU A 3 -3.73 2.47 -6.48
C LEU A 3 -4.82 2.01 -5.51
N ILE A 4 -5.85 2.84 -5.30
CA ILE A 4 -6.95 2.58 -4.36
C ILE A 4 -7.69 1.28 -4.71
N VAL A 5 -7.89 0.99 -5.99
CA VAL A 5 -8.54 -0.25 -6.44
C VAL A 5 -7.69 -1.46 -6.07
N HIS A 6 -6.37 -1.42 -6.26
CA HIS A 6 -5.52 -2.54 -5.87
C HIS A 6 -5.48 -2.74 -4.35
N LEU A 7 -5.58 -1.67 -3.56
CA LEU A 7 -5.60 -1.78 -2.09
C LEU A 7 -6.82 -2.53 -1.53
N THR A 8 -7.89 -2.74 -2.31
CA THR A 8 -9.08 -3.46 -1.82
C THR A 8 -8.83 -4.96 -1.61
N ILE A 9 -7.78 -5.54 -2.20
CA ILE A 9 -7.43 -6.96 -2.00
C ILE A 9 -6.67 -7.20 -0.68
N VAL A 10 -6.24 -6.12 -0.01
CA VAL A 10 -5.41 -6.22 1.20
C VAL A 10 -6.23 -6.82 2.33
N ARG A 11 -5.73 -7.91 2.89
CA ARG A 11 -6.35 -8.61 4.02
C ARG A 11 -5.75 -8.16 5.34
N TYR A 12 -6.53 -8.26 6.40
CA TYR A 12 -6.11 -7.96 7.75
C TYR A 12 -6.81 -8.86 8.76
N ILE A 13 -6.12 -9.14 9.87
CA ILE A 13 -6.59 -9.98 10.96
C ILE A 13 -6.87 -9.07 12.15
N ARG A 14 -8.06 -8.46 12.18
CA ARG A 14 -8.55 -7.69 13.34
C ARG A 14 -9.96 -8.15 13.69
N SER A 15 -10.37 -8.05 14.95
CA SER A 15 -11.76 -8.33 15.34
C SER A 15 -12.74 -7.39 14.62
N ASP A 16 -13.97 -7.84 14.35
CA ASP A 16 -15.04 -7.01 13.76
C ASP A 16 -15.56 -5.94 14.73
N THR A 17 -15.29 -6.08 16.03
CA THR A 17 -15.70 -5.14 17.07
C THR A 17 -14.94 -3.81 16.97
N ASN A 18 -15.67 -2.68 16.96
CA ASN A 18 -15.12 -1.32 17.09
C ASN A 18 -14.20 -0.87 15.92
N ARG A 19 -14.53 -1.27 14.70
CA ARG A 19 -13.85 -0.81 13.47
C ARG A 19 -14.38 0.56 13.02
N LYS A 20 -13.75 1.64 13.50
CA LYS A 20 -14.13 3.02 13.09
C LYS A 20 -13.51 3.47 11.77
N HIS A 21 -12.29 3.03 11.45
CA HIS A 21 -11.61 3.46 10.22
C HIS A 21 -11.58 2.34 9.19
N ASP A 22 -11.92 2.70 7.95
CA ASP A 22 -11.78 1.83 6.79
C ASP A 22 -10.29 1.47 6.58
N LEU A 23 -10.04 0.23 6.18
CA LEU A 23 -8.66 -0.25 6.00
C LEU A 23 -7.97 0.51 4.87
N VAL A 24 -8.64 0.64 3.73
CA VAL A 24 -8.04 1.23 2.53
C VAL A 24 -7.81 2.72 2.74
N ASP A 25 -8.68 3.42 3.48
CA ASP A 25 -8.44 4.80 3.92
C ASP A 25 -7.12 4.92 4.70
N VAL A 26 -6.90 4.03 5.67
CA VAL A 26 -5.71 4.06 6.52
C VAL A 26 -4.46 3.71 5.72
N ILE A 27 -4.51 2.71 4.83
CA ILE A 27 -3.35 2.34 3.99
C ILE A 27 -3.03 3.48 3.01
N PHE A 28 -4.04 4.07 2.37
CA PHE A 28 -3.87 5.19 1.46
C PHE A 28 -3.25 6.41 2.16
N LEU A 29 -3.69 6.73 3.38
CA LEU A 29 -3.08 7.75 4.23
C LEU A 29 -1.60 7.45 4.48
N VAL A 30 -1.26 6.23 4.92
CA VAL A 30 0.11 5.84 5.25
C VAL A 30 1.02 5.95 4.02
N ILE A 31 0.60 5.42 2.87
CA ILE A 31 1.39 5.49 1.63
C ILE A 31 1.62 6.95 1.21
N SER A 32 0.55 7.76 1.22
CA SER A 32 0.63 9.17 0.83
C SER A 32 1.58 9.96 1.74
N ALA A 33 1.51 9.69 3.04
CA ALA A 33 2.39 10.33 4.04
C ALA A 33 3.85 9.91 3.85
N ILE A 34 4.13 8.61 3.69
CA ILE A 34 5.50 8.10 3.52
C ILE A 34 6.14 8.63 2.24
N ILE A 35 5.41 8.64 1.12
CA ILE A 35 5.90 9.21 -0.15
C ILE A 35 6.19 10.71 0.00
N SER A 36 5.45 11.40 0.87
CA SER A 36 5.66 12.81 1.20
C SER A 36 6.77 13.04 2.24
N GLY A 37 7.51 12.00 2.63
CA GLY A 37 8.62 12.08 3.58
C GLY A 37 8.24 11.98 5.06
N ALA A 38 7.03 11.53 5.40
CA ALA A 38 6.64 11.34 6.80
C ALA A 38 7.38 10.15 7.43
N GLU A 39 8.11 10.42 8.51
CA GLU A 39 8.82 9.38 9.27
C GLU A 39 8.06 8.99 10.54
N GLY A 40 7.56 7.76 10.62
CA GLY A 40 6.89 7.23 11.80
C GLY A 40 5.44 7.69 12.00
N TRP A 41 4.76 7.09 12.99
CA TRP A 41 3.31 7.20 13.16
C TRP A 41 2.81 8.61 13.49
N GLN A 42 3.58 9.38 14.24
CA GLN A 42 3.22 10.76 14.61
C GLN A 42 3.21 11.66 13.37
N ASN A 43 4.21 11.53 12.50
CA ASN A 43 4.29 12.34 11.29
C ASN A 43 3.20 11.96 10.29
N ILE A 44 2.79 10.69 10.24
CA ILE A 44 1.67 10.25 9.41
C ILE A 44 0.34 10.84 9.90
N GLU A 45 0.10 10.87 11.22
CA GLU A 45 -1.07 11.54 11.79
C GLU A 45 -1.06 13.04 11.44
N THR A 46 0.06 13.74 11.68
CA THR A 46 0.23 15.16 11.35
C THR A 46 0.03 15.43 9.86
N PHE A 47 0.53 14.56 8.97
CA PHE A 47 0.29 14.65 7.54
C PHE A 47 -1.19 14.54 7.21
N GLY A 48 -1.87 13.56 7.80
CA GLY A 48 -3.30 13.34 7.61
C GLY A 48 -4.11 14.58 7.97
N ASP A 49 -3.84 15.17 9.13
CA ASP A 49 -4.52 16.38 9.58
C ASP A 49 -4.23 17.57 8.65
N ASN A 50 -2.95 17.77 8.26
CA ASN A 50 -2.54 18.88 7.39
C ASN A 50 -3.02 18.75 5.93
N LYS A 51 -3.22 17.53 5.44
CA LYS A 51 -3.59 17.23 4.05
C LYS A 51 -4.99 16.65 3.93
N PHE A 52 -5.82 16.77 4.98
CA PHE A 52 -7.16 16.19 5.02
C PHE A 52 -8.00 16.58 3.80
N SER A 53 -8.03 17.86 3.44
CA SER A 53 -8.78 18.37 2.27
C SER A 53 -8.38 17.72 0.94
N TRP A 54 -7.11 17.30 0.80
CA TRP A 54 -6.65 16.58 -0.39
C TRP A 54 -6.98 15.09 -0.32
N LEU A 55 -6.84 14.50 0.87
CA LEU A 55 -7.18 13.09 1.13
C LEU A 55 -8.69 12.84 0.91
N SER A 56 -9.55 13.76 1.34
CA SER A 56 -11.00 13.68 1.22
C SER A 56 -11.51 13.71 -0.23
N ASN A 57 -10.69 14.19 -1.18
CA ASN A 57 -11.01 14.15 -2.61
C ASN A 57 -10.88 12.74 -3.20
N HIS A 58 -10.18 11.84 -2.52
CA HIS A 58 -9.90 10.48 -3.01
C HIS A 58 -10.69 9.41 -2.25
N ARG A 59 -10.96 9.64 -0.97
CA ARG A 59 -11.61 8.69 -0.05
C ARG A 59 -12.43 9.46 0.99
N ALA A 60 -13.47 8.85 1.54
CA ALA A 60 -14.41 9.54 2.41
C ALA A 60 -13.83 9.90 3.80
N PHE A 61 -12.97 9.03 4.38
CA PHE A 61 -12.49 9.19 5.75
C PHE A 61 -13.64 9.47 6.73
N GLU A 62 -14.69 8.65 6.73
CA GLU A 62 -15.96 8.88 7.45
C GLU A 62 -15.77 9.21 8.95
N ASN A 63 -14.73 8.64 9.56
CA ASN A 63 -14.39 8.82 10.97
C ASN A 63 -13.15 9.71 11.19
N GLY A 64 -12.78 10.51 10.18
CA GLY A 64 -11.62 11.38 10.17
C GLY A 64 -10.28 10.63 10.15
N ILE A 65 -9.21 11.38 10.41
CA ILE A 65 -7.85 10.85 10.44
C ILE A 65 -7.65 10.00 11.71
N PRO A 66 -7.20 8.74 11.59
CA PRO A 66 -6.87 7.91 12.74
C PRO A 66 -5.65 8.45 13.49
N ARG A 67 -5.69 8.39 14.82
CA ARG A 67 -4.54 8.71 15.69
C ARG A 67 -3.37 7.76 15.45
N ARG A 68 -2.13 8.18 15.75
CA ARG A 68 -0.89 7.40 15.60
C ARG A 68 -0.98 5.97 16.14
N HIS A 69 -1.61 5.77 17.30
CA HIS A 69 -1.76 4.45 17.92
C HIS A 69 -2.78 3.58 17.17
N THR A 70 -3.82 4.20 16.61
CA THR A 70 -4.80 3.52 15.75
C THR A 70 -4.16 3.12 14.43
N ILE A 71 -3.37 4.00 13.80
CA ILE A 71 -2.61 3.68 12.59
C ILE A 71 -1.69 2.49 12.84
N ALA A 72 -0.82 2.56 13.86
CA ALA A 72 0.13 1.51 14.17
C ALA A 72 -0.57 0.16 14.46
N ARG A 73 -1.73 0.20 15.13
CA ARG A 73 -2.53 -1.00 15.43
C ARG A 73 -3.13 -1.62 14.17
N ILE A 74 -3.70 -0.81 13.28
CA ILE A 74 -4.31 -1.30 12.02
C ILE A 74 -3.21 -1.88 11.13
N LEU A 75 -2.10 -1.17 10.94
CA LEU A 75 -0.99 -1.62 10.09
C LEU A 75 -0.38 -2.93 10.59
N ARG A 76 -0.27 -3.12 11.91
CA ARG A 76 0.18 -4.40 12.51
C ARG A 76 -0.73 -5.59 12.20
N SER A 77 -2.00 -5.34 11.91
CA SER A 77 -2.97 -6.40 11.60
C SER A 77 -3.00 -6.82 10.13
N ILE A 78 -2.30 -6.11 9.26
CA ILE A 78 -2.29 -6.39 7.81
C ILE A 78 -1.51 -7.66 7.53
N VAL A 79 -2.04 -8.48 6.62
CA VAL A 79 -1.30 -9.59 6.00
C VAL A 79 -0.34 -8.99 4.97
N ALA A 80 0.94 -8.91 5.32
CA ALA A 80 1.96 -8.16 4.58
C ALA A 80 2.06 -8.58 3.10
N GLU A 81 1.91 -9.87 2.82
CA GLU A 81 1.96 -10.44 1.48
C GLU A 81 0.87 -9.84 0.57
N THR A 82 -0.34 -9.63 1.09
CA THR A 82 -1.45 -9.06 0.30
C THR A 82 -1.28 -7.58 0.02
N LEU A 83 -0.63 -6.83 0.92
CA LEU A 83 -0.26 -5.44 0.69
C LEU A 83 0.83 -5.34 -0.38
N LEU A 84 1.83 -6.21 -0.31
CA LEU A 84 2.89 -6.28 -1.29
C LEU A 84 2.33 -6.63 -2.68
N GLU A 85 1.45 -7.64 -2.76
CA GLU A 85 0.74 -8.02 -3.98
C GLU A 85 -0.06 -6.85 -4.58
N ALA A 86 -0.82 -6.12 -3.76
CA ALA A 86 -1.58 -4.95 -4.19
C ALA A 86 -0.69 -3.88 -4.83
N LEU A 87 0.43 -3.56 -4.17
CA LEU A 87 1.37 -2.55 -4.65
C LEU A 87 2.08 -2.99 -5.93
N LEU A 88 2.48 -4.25 -6.02
CA LEU A 88 3.14 -4.83 -7.19
C LEU A 88 2.22 -4.86 -8.40
N ASN A 89 0.98 -5.30 -8.22
CA ASN A 89 -0.03 -5.31 -9.28
C ASN A 89 -0.27 -3.88 -9.78
N TRP A 90 -0.40 -2.90 -8.88
CA TRP A 90 -0.52 -1.50 -9.28
C TRP A 90 0.70 -1.01 -10.08
N VAL A 91 1.92 -1.27 -9.62
CA VAL A 91 3.15 -0.85 -10.33
C VAL A 91 3.24 -1.52 -11.70
N ASN A 92 2.92 -2.80 -11.81
CA ASN A 92 2.92 -3.54 -13.07
C ASN A 92 1.86 -3.04 -14.05
N ASP A 93 0.66 -2.70 -13.57
CA ASP A 93 -0.37 -2.03 -14.37
C ASP A 93 0.16 -0.71 -14.94
N GLN A 94 0.75 0.15 -14.09
CA GLN A 94 1.31 1.43 -14.52
C GLN A 94 2.47 1.24 -15.51
N ARG A 95 3.30 0.21 -15.31
CA ARG A 95 4.40 -0.14 -16.22
C ARG A 95 3.87 -0.53 -17.60
N THR A 96 2.89 -1.41 -17.64
CA THR A 96 2.28 -1.93 -18.87
C THR A 96 1.58 -0.83 -19.65
N ILE A 97 0.78 0.00 -18.98
CA ILE A 97 0.10 1.16 -19.58
C ILE A 97 1.11 2.13 -20.22
N ASN A 98 2.27 2.31 -19.59
CA ASN A 98 3.31 3.22 -20.07
C ASN A 98 4.34 2.56 -21.02
N GLY A 99 4.10 1.31 -21.47
CA GLY A 99 5.00 0.60 -22.38
C GLY A 99 6.41 0.37 -21.81
N LYS A 100 6.57 0.38 -20.49
CA LYS A 100 7.88 0.23 -19.84
C LYS A 100 8.31 -1.25 -19.83
N PRO A 101 9.59 -1.56 -20.15
CA PRO A 101 10.07 -2.93 -20.22
C PRO A 101 10.05 -3.63 -18.86
N ILE A 102 10.09 -4.96 -18.88
CA ILE A 102 10.23 -5.77 -17.66
C ILE A 102 11.60 -5.47 -17.06
N ILE A 103 11.65 -5.20 -15.76
CA ILE A 103 12.91 -4.99 -15.05
C ILE A 103 13.45 -6.38 -14.69
N ALA A 104 14.44 -6.85 -15.45
CA ALA A 104 15.20 -8.04 -15.09
C ALA A 104 16.09 -7.70 -13.89
N PHE A 105 15.91 -8.43 -12.78
CA PHE A 105 16.81 -8.34 -11.63
C PHE A 105 17.91 -9.38 -11.77
N ASP A 106 19.18 -8.95 -11.72
CA ASP A 106 20.34 -9.85 -11.70
C ASP A 106 20.29 -10.75 -10.46
N GLY A 107 20.76 -12.00 -10.59
CA GLY A 107 20.72 -13.01 -9.51
C GLY A 107 21.52 -12.63 -8.26
N LYS A 108 22.27 -11.54 -8.28
CA LYS A 108 22.87 -10.91 -7.08
C LYS A 108 21.83 -10.19 -6.21
N VAL A 109 20.77 -9.62 -6.79
CA VAL A 109 19.65 -9.01 -6.04
C VAL A 109 18.80 -10.11 -5.40
N LEU A 110 18.66 -11.25 -6.08
CA LEU A 110 18.03 -12.46 -5.53
C LEU A 110 18.82 -13.12 -4.39
N ARG A 111 20.06 -12.69 -4.11
CA ARG A 111 20.83 -13.10 -2.92
C ARG A 111 20.64 -12.13 -1.74
N GLY A 112 19.87 -11.06 -1.90
CA GLY A 112 19.39 -10.19 -0.83
C GLY A 112 18.30 -10.87 0.03
N GLY A 113 17.75 -10.12 0.99
CA GLY A 113 16.75 -10.64 1.93
C GLY A 113 15.50 -11.17 1.24
N VAL A 114 14.70 -11.98 1.94
CA VAL A 114 13.48 -12.64 1.40
C VAL A 114 12.55 -11.65 0.67
N VAL A 115 12.47 -10.40 1.14
CA VAL A 115 11.65 -9.35 0.53
C VAL A 115 12.16 -8.94 -0.86
N ASP A 116 13.48 -8.86 -1.06
CA ASP A 116 14.09 -8.48 -2.34
C ASP A 116 13.85 -9.56 -3.41
N GLN A 117 13.85 -10.83 -2.98
CA GLN A 117 13.56 -11.98 -3.85
C GLN A 117 12.11 -12.01 -4.30
N ILE A 118 11.16 -11.75 -3.38
CA ILE A 118 9.73 -11.70 -3.70
C ILE A 118 9.44 -10.51 -4.64
N LEU A 119 10.02 -9.35 -4.36
CA LEU A 119 9.85 -8.16 -5.21
C LEU A 119 10.35 -8.41 -6.64
N ALA A 120 11.52 -9.04 -6.76
CA ALA A 120 12.11 -9.38 -8.05
C ALA A 120 11.25 -10.36 -8.85
N LEU A 121 10.67 -11.39 -8.21
CA LEU A 121 9.81 -12.36 -8.88
C LEU A 121 8.53 -11.69 -9.45
N TYR A 122 7.89 -10.81 -8.68
CA TYR A 122 6.63 -10.21 -9.09
C TYR A 122 6.76 -9.06 -10.11
N VAL A 123 7.89 -8.35 -10.14
CA VAL A 123 8.14 -7.30 -11.16
C VAL A 123 8.63 -7.92 -12.48
N ALA A 124 9.29 -9.08 -12.41
CA ALA A 124 9.82 -9.78 -13.58
C ALA A 124 8.77 -10.60 -14.35
N VAL A 125 7.65 -10.97 -13.71
CA VAL A 125 6.60 -11.72 -14.38
C VAL A 125 5.73 -10.74 -15.18
N PRO A 126 5.69 -10.85 -16.53
CA PRO A 126 4.62 -10.22 -17.28
C PRO A 126 3.34 -10.85 -16.77
N SER A 127 2.47 -10.03 -16.18
CA SER A 127 1.07 -10.32 -15.85
C SER A 127 0.65 -11.71 -16.31
N VAL A 128 0.42 -12.62 -15.36
CA VAL A 128 -0.32 -13.86 -15.63
C VAL A 128 -1.56 -13.43 -16.42
N LEU A 129 -1.54 -13.69 -17.73
CA LEU A 129 -2.64 -13.36 -18.62
C LEU A 129 -3.78 -14.28 -18.19
N PRO A 130 -4.93 -13.77 -17.71
CA PRO A 130 -6.12 -14.59 -17.74
C PRO A 130 -6.46 -14.82 -19.22
N ASN A 131 -6.60 -16.10 -19.58
CA ASN A 131 -7.12 -16.53 -20.88
C ASN A 131 -8.47 -15.88 -21.18
#